data_AF-A0A0V0H1L3-F1
#
_entry.id   AF-A0A0V0H1L3-F1
#
_cell.length_a   1.000
_cell.length_b   1.000
_cell.length_c   1.000
_cell.angle_alpha   90.00
_cell.angle_beta   90.00
_cell.angle_gamma   90.00
#
_symmetry.space_group_name_H-M   'P 1'
#
loop_
_entity.id
_entity.type
_entity.pdbx_description
1 polymer ?
#
loop_
_entity_poly.entity_id
_entity_poly.type
_entity_poly.pdbx_seq_one_letter_code
_entity_poly.pdbx_strand_id
1 'polypeptide(L)'
;MVIPIASIGDLTCMCFQISHFSSHLYTSQGHKYDISAIVNDKFELDIGKYEEQGRIHISMFFALTYGFGFATIASTLTHVALFYGREIYERFRASYKGKEDIHTRLMRKYKDIPSWWFNALLLVTLAVSLILCIFLNNQVQMPWWGLLFASAIAFIFTLPISIITATTNQTPGLNIITEYVMGIILPGRPIANVCFKVYGYMSMSQAVSFLSDFKLG
;
A
#
# COMPACT_ATOMS: atom_id res chain seq x y z
N MET A 1 0.39 8.29 -21.08
CA MET A 1 -0.85 9.08 -21.27
C MET A 1 -0.80 10.22 -20.25
N VAL A 2 -0.57 11.42 -20.75
CA VAL A 2 -0.24 12.62 -19.97
C VAL A 2 -1.49 13.07 -19.21
N ILE A 3 -1.39 13.18 -17.88
CA ILE A 3 -2.41 13.83 -17.04
C ILE A 3 -2.50 15.29 -17.52
N PRO A 4 -3.64 15.77 -18.05
CA PRO A 4 -3.75 17.16 -18.43
C PRO A 4 -3.84 17.99 -17.14
N ILE A 5 -2.78 18.76 -16.89
CA ILE A 5 -2.70 19.83 -15.90
C ILE A 5 -3.62 21.01 -16.29
N ALA A 6 -4.40 20.91 -17.36
CA ALA A 6 -5.31 21.92 -17.87
C ALA A 6 -6.78 21.52 -17.65
N SER A 7 -7.25 21.60 -16.41
CA SER A 7 -8.70 21.78 -16.13
C SER A 7 -8.97 22.24 -14.69
N ILE A 8 -8.03 22.92 -14.03
CA ILE A 8 -8.29 23.53 -12.71
C ILE A 8 -9.36 24.64 -12.84
N GLY A 9 -9.53 25.23 -14.04
CA GLY A 9 -10.54 26.24 -14.33
C GLY A 9 -11.97 25.71 -14.55
N ASP A 10 -12.15 24.47 -15.01
CA ASP A 10 -13.49 23.85 -15.16
C ASP A 10 -13.91 23.08 -13.90
N LEU A 11 -12.95 22.70 -13.06
CA LEU A 11 -13.24 22.04 -11.78
C LEU A 11 -14.09 22.92 -10.85
N THR A 12 -13.93 24.25 -10.88
CA THR A 12 -14.64 25.18 -9.99
C THR A 12 -16.15 25.22 -10.24
N CYS A 13 -16.61 25.11 -11.49
CA CYS A 13 -18.05 25.06 -11.80
C CYS A 13 -18.69 23.71 -11.48
N MET A 14 -18.01 22.59 -11.74
CA MET A 14 -18.51 21.24 -11.39
C MET A 14 -18.48 20.97 -9.89
N CYS A 15 -17.56 21.60 -9.15
CA CYS A 15 -17.46 21.47 -7.70
C CYS A 15 -18.74 21.91 -6.97
N PHE A 16 -19.54 22.83 -7.54
CA PHE A 16 -20.76 23.32 -6.91
C PHE A 16 -21.96 22.37 -7.01
N GLN A 17 -21.95 21.44 -7.98
CA GLN A 17 -23.07 20.51 -8.22
C GLN A 17 -22.85 19.15 -7.52
N ILE A 18 -21.61 18.85 -7.16
CA ILE A 18 -21.20 17.62 -6.48
C ILE A 18 -21.06 17.90 -4.98
N SER A 19 -21.52 16.98 -4.14
CA SER A 19 -21.39 17.13 -2.68
C SER A 19 -19.91 17.31 -2.29
N HIS A 20 -19.59 18.44 -1.68
CA HIS A 20 -18.22 18.77 -1.26
C HIS A 20 -17.65 17.76 -0.26
N PHE A 21 -18.50 17.15 0.58
CA PHE A 21 -18.13 16.16 1.59
C PHE A 21 -18.74 14.80 1.24
N SER A 22 -18.10 14.08 0.32
CA SER A 22 -18.53 12.75 -0.10
C SER A 22 -17.33 11.92 -0.55
N SER A 23 -17.30 10.64 -0.16
CA SER A 23 -16.33 9.66 -0.64
C SER A 23 -16.76 8.96 -1.94
N HIS A 24 -17.89 9.37 -2.52
CA HIS A 24 -18.44 8.75 -3.73
C HIS A 24 -17.84 9.35 -5.01
N LEU A 25 -17.89 8.55 -6.08
CA LEU A 25 -17.54 8.93 -7.44
C LEU A 25 -18.77 9.48 -8.15
N TYR A 26 -18.58 10.47 -9.03
CA TYR A 26 -19.66 11.16 -9.73
C TYR A 26 -19.46 11.19 -11.24
N THR A 27 -20.57 11.20 -11.98
CA THR A 27 -20.58 11.50 -13.42
C THR A 27 -20.49 13.01 -13.63
N SER A 28 -20.25 13.44 -14.87
CA SER A 28 -20.20 14.88 -15.22
C SER A 28 -21.50 15.64 -14.90
N GLN A 29 -22.61 14.93 -14.69
CA GLN A 29 -23.92 15.51 -14.39
C GLN A 29 -24.23 15.56 -12.89
N GLY A 30 -23.31 15.09 -12.02
CA GLY A 30 -23.48 15.08 -10.56
C GLY A 30 -24.23 13.87 -10.01
N HIS A 31 -24.56 12.87 -10.83
CA HIS A 31 -25.10 11.59 -10.37
C HIS A 31 -23.99 10.68 -9.85
N LYS A 32 -24.32 9.74 -8.95
CA LYS A 32 -23.37 8.73 -8.49
C LYS A 32 -22.90 7.88 -9.67
N TYR A 33 -21.59 7.66 -9.75
CA TYR A 33 -20.98 6.84 -10.80
C TYR A 33 -21.27 5.36 -10.52
N ASP A 34 -21.89 4.67 -11.47
CA ASP A 34 -22.10 3.22 -11.37
C ASP A 34 -20.82 2.49 -11.80
N ILE A 35 -20.18 1.83 -10.84
CA ILE A 35 -18.94 1.08 -11.06
C ILE A 35 -19.26 -0.31 -11.61
N SER A 36 -20.43 -0.87 -11.30
CA SER A 36 -20.80 -2.22 -11.74
C SER A 36 -21.13 -2.24 -13.23
N ALA A 37 -21.65 -1.12 -13.76
CA ALA A 37 -21.98 -0.99 -15.17
C ALA A 37 -20.76 -1.03 -16.10
N ILE A 38 -19.58 -0.56 -15.64
CA ILE A 38 -18.36 -0.43 -16.45
C ILE A 38 -17.41 -1.65 -16.34
N VAL A 39 -17.76 -2.65 -15.54
CA VAL A 39 -16.95 -3.86 -15.34
C VAL A 39 -17.60 -5.02 -16.08
N ASN A 40 -16.84 -5.69 -16.94
CA ASN A 40 -17.31 -6.87 -17.67
C ASN A 40 -17.33 -8.13 -16.78
N ASP A 41 -17.99 -9.19 -17.24
CA ASP A 41 -18.08 -10.48 -16.51
C ASP A 41 -16.72 -11.12 -16.19
N LYS A 42 -15.66 -10.67 -16.88
CA LYS A 42 -14.26 -11.06 -16.63
C LYS A 42 -13.54 -10.15 -15.63
N PHE A 43 -14.26 -9.25 -14.95
CA PHE A 43 -13.73 -8.23 -14.04
C PHE A 43 -12.67 -7.30 -14.68
N GLU A 44 -12.75 -7.13 -16.00
CA GLU A 44 -11.94 -6.17 -16.74
C GLU A 44 -12.76 -4.90 -17.00
N LEU A 45 -12.09 -3.76 -17.10
CA LEU A 45 -12.74 -2.50 -17.43
C LEU A 45 -13.25 -2.52 -18.89
N ASP A 46 -14.55 -2.32 -19.09
CA ASP A 46 -15.13 -2.14 -20.42
C ASP A 46 -14.93 -0.69 -20.87
N ILE A 47 -14.05 -0.50 -21.86
CA ILE A 47 -13.73 0.83 -22.39
C ILE A 47 -14.94 1.45 -23.10
N GLY A 48 -15.78 0.66 -23.77
CA GLY A 48 -16.95 1.16 -24.48
C GLY A 48 -17.99 1.73 -23.52
N LYS A 49 -18.34 0.96 -22.49
CA LYS A 49 -19.27 1.45 -21.45
C LYS A 49 -18.68 2.59 -20.61
N TYR A 50 -17.37 2.58 -20.41
CA TYR A 50 -16.67 3.69 -19.75
C TYR A 50 -16.77 4.99 -20.55
N GLU A 51 -16.63 4.92 -21.87
CA GLU A 51 -16.79 6.08 -22.75
C GLU A 51 -18.24 6.58 -22.80
N GLU A 52 -19.22 5.68 -22.78
CA GLU A 52 -20.66 6.04 -22.70
C GLU A 52 -21.03 6.75 -21.38
N GLN A 53 -20.55 6.24 -20.25
CA GLN A 53 -20.82 6.82 -18.93
C GLN A 53 -19.99 8.09 -18.66
N GLY A 54 -18.90 8.26 -19.41
CA GLY A 54 -18.00 9.40 -19.32
C GLY A 54 -16.97 9.30 -18.19
N ARG A 55 -16.08 10.30 -18.15
CA ARG A 55 -14.97 10.35 -17.20
C ARG A 55 -15.46 10.42 -15.75
N ILE A 56 -14.73 9.73 -14.87
CA ILE A 56 -14.99 9.73 -13.43
C ILE A 56 -14.57 11.07 -12.84
N HIS A 57 -15.48 11.71 -12.11
CA HIS A 57 -15.20 12.91 -11.34
C HIS A 57 -15.18 12.56 -9.85
N ILE A 58 -14.15 13.03 -9.16
CA ILE A 58 -13.97 12.84 -7.72
C ILE A 58 -14.33 14.12 -6.98
N SER A 59 -14.87 13.99 -5.77
CA SER A 59 -15.15 15.15 -4.91
C SER A 59 -13.85 15.82 -4.47
N MET A 60 -13.93 17.12 -4.14
CA MET A 60 -12.78 17.88 -3.62
C MET A 60 -12.22 17.25 -2.33
N PHE A 61 -13.08 16.78 -1.44
CA PHE A 61 -12.66 16.10 -0.21
C PHE A 61 -11.87 14.80 -0.50
N PHE A 62 -12.34 14.00 -1.46
CA PHE A 62 -11.65 12.77 -1.85
C PHE A 62 -10.30 13.07 -2.50
N ALA A 63 -10.24 14.06 -3.39
CA ALA A 63 -9.00 14.52 -4.01
C ALA A 63 -7.97 15.02 -2.98
N LEU A 64 -8.41 15.85 -2.02
CA LEU A 64 -7.55 16.34 -0.93
C LEU A 64 -7.05 15.22 -0.03
N THR A 65 -7.91 14.25 0.30
CA THR A 65 -7.52 13.09 1.13
C THR A 65 -6.43 12.27 0.45
N TYR A 66 -6.54 12.04 -0.86
CA TYR A 66 -5.49 11.36 -1.63
C TYR A 66 -4.20 12.19 -1.71
N GLY A 67 -4.33 13.50 -1.94
CA GLY A 67 -3.19 14.42 -1.95
C GLY A 67 -2.42 14.42 -0.63
N PHE A 68 -3.13 14.49 0.50
CA PHE A 68 -2.53 14.36 1.83
C PHE A 68 -1.95 12.96 2.06
N GLY A 69 -2.57 11.89 1.56
CA GLY A 69 -2.02 10.54 1.64
C GLY A 69 -0.62 10.43 1.02
N PHE A 70 -0.41 11.00 -0.18
CA PHE A 70 0.92 11.06 -0.80
C PHE A 70 1.89 11.91 0.02
N ALA A 71 1.45 13.06 0.51
CA ALA A 71 2.26 13.94 1.35
C ALA A 71 2.70 13.26 2.66
N THR A 72 1.82 12.49 3.30
CA THR A 72 2.12 11.75 4.53
C THR A 72 3.21 10.71 4.30
N ILE A 73 3.19 9.99 3.18
CA ILE A 73 4.22 8.97 2.89
C ILE A 73 5.56 9.63 2.59
N ALA A 74 5.58 10.69 1.78
CA ALA A 74 6.81 11.44 1.49
C ALA A 74 7.40 12.07 2.78
N SER A 75 6.54 12.64 3.63
CA SER A 75 6.91 13.18 4.94
C SER A 75 7.47 12.09 5.86
N THR A 76 6.82 10.92 5.92
CA THR A 76 7.27 9.78 6.73
C THR A 76 8.67 9.32 6.32
N LEU A 77 8.91 9.13 5.02
CA LEU A 77 10.24 8.73 4.53
C LEU A 77 11.30 9.79 4.85
N THR A 78 10.99 11.07 4.61
CA THR A 78 11.92 12.18 4.86
C THR A 78 12.23 12.31 6.36
N HIS A 79 11.21 12.20 7.20
CA HIS A 79 11.34 12.29 8.65
C HIS A 79 12.17 11.13 9.22
N VAL A 80 11.91 9.90 8.79
CA VAL A 80 12.70 8.74 9.24
C VAL A 80 14.14 8.84 8.73
N ALA A 81 14.35 9.21 7.47
CA ALA A 81 15.68 9.31 6.90
C ALA A 81 16.55 10.39 7.57
N LEU A 82 15.99 11.58 7.84
CA LEU A 82 16.74 12.70 8.42
C LEU A 82 16.94 12.57 9.93
N PHE A 83 15.89 12.23 10.69
CA PHE A 83 15.96 12.24 12.16
C PHE A 83 16.42 10.89 12.72
N TYR A 84 15.89 9.80 12.19
CA TYR A 84 16.18 8.45 12.70
C TYR A 84 17.27 7.74 11.91
N GLY A 85 17.73 8.26 10.77
CA GLY A 85 18.72 7.58 9.92
C GLY A 85 20.02 7.22 10.64
N ARG A 86 20.57 8.14 11.45
CA ARG A 86 21.77 7.89 12.26
C ARG A 86 21.52 6.85 13.34
N GLU A 87 20.39 6.94 14.04
CA GLU A 87 20.01 5.99 15.08
C GLU A 87 19.78 4.59 14.50
N ILE A 88 19.09 4.48 13.36
CA ILE A 88 18.89 3.22 12.63
C ILE A 88 20.23 2.59 12.28
N TYR A 89 21.18 3.36 11.75
CA TYR A 89 22.49 2.84 11.39
C TYR A 89 23.28 2.37 12.62
N GLU A 90 23.26 3.14 13.70
CA GLU A 90 23.91 2.79 14.96
C GLU A 90 23.29 1.55 15.60
N ARG A 91 21.95 1.45 15.62
CA ARG A 91 21.21 0.29 16.13
C ARG A 91 21.40 -0.95 15.25
N PHE A 92 21.44 -0.79 13.93
CA PHE A 92 21.74 -1.88 13.01
C PHE A 92 23.15 -2.43 13.24
N ARG A 93 24.14 -1.54 13.42
CA ARG A 93 25.53 -1.91 13.73
C ARG A 93 25.69 -2.50 15.14
N ALA A 94 24.96 -1.98 16.12
CA ALA A 94 24.99 -2.46 17.50
C ALA A 94 24.29 -3.82 17.66
N SER A 95 23.20 -4.05 16.91
CA SER A 95 22.53 -5.36 16.84
C SER A 95 23.49 -6.44 16.34
N TYR A 96 24.33 -6.12 15.35
CA TYR A 96 25.36 -7.03 14.86
C TYR A 96 26.52 -7.25 15.85
N LYS A 97 26.81 -6.26 16.70
CA LYS A 97 27.90 -6.30 17.69
C LYS A 97 27.49 -6.71 19.11
N GLY A 98 26.20 -7.01 19.32
CA GLY A 98 25.66 -7.58 20.56
C GLY A 98 26.01 -6.79 21.82
N LYS A 99 25.31 -5.68 22.09
CA LYS A 99 25.26 -5.15 23.47
C LYS A 99 24.18 -5.92 24.23
N GLU A 100 24.60 -6.69 25.22
CA GLU A 100 23.69 -7.38 26.13
C GLU A 100 23.07 -6.35 27.09
N ASP A 101 21.82 -5.97 26.81
CA ASP A 101 21.01 -5.23 27.77
C ASP A 101 20.49 -6.17 28.87
N ILE A 102 20.17 -5.62 30.05
CA ILE A 102 19.70 -6.39 31.23
C ILE A 102 18.43 -7.20 30.90
N HIS A 103 17.57 -6.72 30.01
CA HIS A 103 16.41 -7.46 29.50
C HIS A 103 16.82 -8.67 28.66
N THR A 104 17.81 -8.55 27.76
CA THR A 104 18.34 -9.69 27.00
C THR A 104 18.92 -10.76 27.92
N ARG A 105 19.56 -10.34 29.02
CA ARG A 105 20.10 -11.27 30.04
C ARG A 105 19.00 -12.05 30.78
N LEU A 106 17.85 -11.41 31.05
CA LEU A 106 16.69 -12.04 31.69
C LEU A 106 15.89 -12.93 30.72
N MET A 107 15.78 -12.52 29.44
CA MET A 107 15.10 -13.27 28.37
C MET A 107 15.86 -14.55 27.98
N ARG A 108 17.16 -14.64 28.25
CA ARG A 108 17.99 -15.84 28.00
C ARG A 108 17.53 -17.10 28.72
N LYS A 109 16.65 -16.98 29.71
CA LYS A 109 16.00 -18.11 30.40
C LYS A 109 15.00 -18.83 29.50
N TYR A 110 14.46 -18.16 28.48
CA TYR A 110 13.56 -18.72 27.49
C TYR A 110 14.37 -19.21 26.29
N LYS A 111 13.99 -20.37 25.74
CA LYS A 111 14.64 -20.93 24.56
C LYS A 111 14.24 -20.09 23.35
N ASP A 112 15.21 -19.42 22.72
CA ASP A 112 14.97 -18.64 21.51
C ASP A 112 14.34 -19.52 20.42
N ILE A 113 13.31 -18.98 19.76
CA ILE A 113 12.70 -19.63 18.61
C ILE A 113 13.75 -19.61 17.49
N PRO A 114 14.05 -20.76 16.85
CA PRO A 114 15.10 -20.81 15.84
C PRO A 114 14.77 -19.89 14.67
N SER A 115 15.70 -19.02 14.30
CA SER A 115 15.52 -18.00 13.24
C SER A 115 15.15 -18.60 11.87
N TRP A 116 15.48 -19.87 11.64
CA TRP A 116 15.16 -20.58 10.40
C TRP A 116 13.65 -20.79 10.21
N TRP A 117 12.85 -20.85 11.28
CA TRP A 117 11.39 -20.96 11.18
C TRP A 117 10.77 -19.75 10.46
N PHE A 118 11.28 -18.54 10.73
CA PHE A 118 10.82 -17.32 10.06
C PHE A 118 11.17 -17.32 8.58
N ASN A 119 12.41 -17.73 8.23
CA ASN A 119 12.83 -17.84 6.83
C ASN A 119 12.05 -18.93 6.09
N ALA A 120 11.76 -20.07 6.73
CA ALA A 120 10.96 -21.13 6.15
C ALA A 120 9.51 -20.67 5.91
N LEU A 121 8.89 -19.99 6.87
CA LEU A 121 7.55 -19.44 6.73
C LEU A 121 7.47 -18.38 5.61
N LEU A 122 8.48 -17.50 5.52
CA LEU A 122 8.60 -16.52 4.44
C LEU A 122 8.72 -17.20 3.07
N LEU A 123 9.58 -18.23 2.95
CA LEU A 123 9.75 -18.96 1.69
C LEU A 123 8.48 -19.72 1.28
N VAL A 124 7.81 -20.39 2.22
CA VAL A 124 6.57 -21.12 1.93
C VAL A 124 5.46 -20.17 1.48
N THR A 125 5.26 -19.06 2.20
CA THR A 125 4.21 -18.08 1.84
C THR A 125 4.49 -17.39 0.52
N LEU A 126 5.75 -17.06 0.22
CA LEU A 126 6.16 -16.48 -1.05
C LEU A 126 6.03 -17.49 -2.21
N ALA A 127 6.38 -18.76 -1.98
CA ALA A 127 6.21 -19.83 -2.97
C ALA A 127 4.73 -20.07 -3.29
N VAL A 128 3.86 -20.15 -2.26
CA VAL A 128 2.41 -20.28 -2.45
C VAL A 128 1.84 -19.09 -3.22
N SER A 129 2.25 -17.87 -2.87
CA SER A 129 1.82 -16.66 -3.59
C SER A 129 2.26 -16.67 -5.06
N LEU A 130 3.48 -17.13 -5.33
CA LEU A 130 4.02 -17.23 -6.69
C LEU A 130 3.32 -18.32 -7.52
N ILE A 131 3.00 -19.46 -6.91
CA ILE A 131 2.19 -20.53 -7.52
C ILE A 131 0.80 -19.99 -7.88
N LEU A 132 0.15 -19.25 -6.98
CA LEU A 132 -1.15 -18.65 -7.26
C LEU A 132 -1.10 -17.64 -8.42
N CYS A 133 -0.07 -16.81 -8.49
CA CYS A 133 0.12 -15.88 -9.62
C CYS A 133 0.33 -16.61 -10.96
N ILE A 134 1.01 -17.76 -10.97
CA ILE A 134 1.29 -18.51 -12.21
C ILE A 134 0.10 -19.37 -12.64
N PHE A 135 -0.44 -20.19 -11.74
CA PHE A 135 -1.50 -21.15 -12.07
C PHE A 135 -2.88 -20.50 -12.17
N LEU A 136 -3.13 -19.43 -11.41
CA LEU A 136 -4.41 -18.75 -11.35
C LEU A 136 -4.39 -17.41 -12.12
N ASN A 137 -3.57 -17.31 -13.17
CA ASN A 137 -3.40 -16.09 -13.97
C ASN A 137 -4.73 -15.56 -14.54
N ASN A 138 -5.66 -16.46 -14.91
CA ASN A 138 -6.98 -16.08 -15.42
C ASN A 138 -7.86 -15.36 -14.38
N GLN A 139 -7.63 -15.55 -13.09
CA GLN A 139 -8.39 -14.90 -12.01
C GLN A 139 -7.62 -13.78 -11.33
N VAL A 140 -6.31 -13.97 -11.08
CA VAL A 140 -5.47 -13.01 -10.35
C VAL A 140 -5.02 -11.85 -11.25
N GLN A 141 -4.97 -12.06 -12.58
CA GLN A 141 -4.67 -11.04 -13.61
C GLN A 141 -3.34 -10.27 -13.40
N MET A 142 -2.49 -10.69 -12.46
CA MET A 142 -1.24 -10.03 -12.10
C MET A 142 -0.04 -10.88 -12.56
N PRO A 143 0.96 -10.27 -13.22
CA PRO A 143 2.20 -10.96 -13.58
C PRO A 143 3.02 -11.31 -12.33
N TRP A 144 3.79 -12.40 -12.41
CA TRP A 144 4.69 -12.86 -11.35
C TRP A 144 5.68 -11.79 -10.86
N TRP A 145 6.16 -10.91 -11.76
CA TRP A 145 7.04 -9.81 -11.39
C TRP A 145 6.35 -8.77 -10.50
N GLY A 146 5.03 -8.60 -10.63
CA GLY A 146 4.24 -7.72 -9.77
C GLY A 146 4.28 -8.15 -8.30
N LEU A 147 4.32 -9.46 -8.04
CA LEU A 147 4.48 -10.00 -6.69
C LEU A 147 5.83 -9.61 -6.09
N LEU A 148 6.93 -9.82 -6.82
CA LEU A 148 8.28 -9.45 -6.35
C LEU A 148 8.39 -7.95 -6.11
N PHE A 149 7.80 -7.15 -6.99
CA PHE A 149 7.77 -5.70 -6.84
C PHE A 149 6.97 -5.27 -5.61
N ALA A 150 5.80 -5.87 -5.35
CA ALA A 150 5.02 -5.64 -4.14
C ALA A 150 5.80 -6.01 -2.86
N SER A 151 6.47 -7.17 -2.87
CA SER A 151 7.30 -7.62 -1.75
C SER A 151 8.49 -6.68 -1.49
N ALA A 152 9.13 -6.16 -2.55
CA ALA A 152 10.23 -5.20 -2.42
C ALA A 152 9.76 -3.87 -1.80
N ILE A 153 8.61 -3.34 -2.26
CA ILE A 153 7.99 -2.15 -1.66
C ILE A 153 7.66 -2.42 -0.19
N ALA A 154 6.98 -3.53 0.11
CA ALA A 154 6.64 -3.88 1.49
C ALA A 154 7.89 -3.92 2.37
N PHE A 155 8.97 -4.57 1.92
CA PHE A 155 10.22 -4.67 2.67
C PHE A 155 10.86 -3.30 2.95
N ILE A 156 10.97 -2.42 1.94
CA ILE A 156 11.56 -1.09 2.07
C ILE A 156 10.73 -0.20 3.02
N PHE A 157 9.41 -0.22 2.88
CA PHE A 157 8.51 0.64 3.64
C PHE A 157 8.17 0.11 5.04
N THR A 158 8.37 -1.18 5.31
CA THR A 158 8.15 -1.76 6.64
C THR A 158 9.00 -1.08 7.71
N LEU A 159 10.29 -0.84 7.45
CA LEU A 159 11.20 -0.22 8.42
C LEU A 159 10.77 1.20 8.84
N PRO A 160 10.61 2.17 7.92
CA PRO A 160 10.24 3.53 8.30
C PRO A 160 8.86 3.60 8.94
N ILE A 161 7.90 2.82 8.45
CA ILE A 161 6.54 2.81 8.99
C ILE A 161 6.52 2.22 10.38
N SER A 162 7.27 1.13 10.63
CA SER A 162 7.38 0.56 11.98
C SER A 162 7.91 1.56 13.01
N ILE A 163 8.87 2.42 12.63
CA ILE A 163 9.44 3.44 13.52
C ILE A 163 8.43 4.54 13.85
N ILE A 164 7.71 5.04 12.84
CA ILE A 164 6.65 6.03 13.04
C ILE A 164 5.51 5.45 13.86
N THR A 165 5.08 4.22 13.56
CA THR A 165 4.01 3.56 14.33
C THR A 165 4.44 3.33 15.77
N ALA A 166 5.69 2.95 16.03
CA ALA A 166 6.19 2.78 17.39
C ALA A 166 6.29 4.09 18.20
N THR A 167 6.47 5.24 17.54
CA THR A 167 6.64 6.55 18.21
C THR A 167 5.35 7.34 18.32
N THR A 168 4.49 7.27 17.31
CA THR A 168 3.27 8.09 17.17
C THR A 168 1.98 7.29 17.36
N ASN A 169 2.07 5.95 17.41
CA ASN A 169 0.93 5.04 17.40
C ASN A 169 -0.01 5.20 16.18
N GLN A 170 0.49 5.83 15.11
CA GLN A 170 -0.22 6.01 13.84
C GLN A 170 0.43 5.16 12.75
N THR A 171 -0.38 4.54 11.91
CA THR A 171 0.09 3.69 10.80
C THR A 171 -0.27 4.34 9.46
N PRO A 172 0.68 5.03 8.80
CA PRO A 172 0.46 5.58 7.48
C PRO A 172 0.02 4.50 6.48
N GLY A 173 -1.10 4.72 5.80
CA GLY A 173 -1.65 3.79 4.83
C GLY A 173 -0.87 3.81 3.51
N LEU A 174 -0.27 2.67 3.11
CA LEU A 174 0.45 2.54 1.83
C LEU A 174 -0.47 2.24 0.63
N ASN A 175 -1.77 2.11 0.89
CA ASN A 175 -2.79 1.75 -0.11
C ASN A 175 -2.76 2.70 -1.31
N ILE A 176 -2.65 4.00 -1.07
CA ILE A 176 -2.76 5.03 -2.12
C ILE A 176 -1.61 4.92 -3.13
N ILE A 177 -0.36 4.74 -2.67
CA ILE A 177 0.80 4.59 -3.56
C ILE A 177 0.77 3.25 -4.28
N THR A 178 0.48 2.16 -3.56
CA THR A 178 0.46 0.83 -4.17
C THR A 178 -0.62 0.73 -5.25
N GLU A 179 -1.80 1.28 -5.01
CA GLU A 179 -2.87 1.35 -6.00
C GLU A 179 -2.53 2.27 -7.18
N TYR A 180 -1.89 3.41 -6.92
CA TYR A 180 -1.48 4.34 -7.96
C TYR A 180 -0.41 3.75 -8.89
N VAL A 181 0.64 3.15 -8.31
CA VAL A 181 1.74 2.55 -9.08
C VAL A 181 1.23 1.39 -9.93
N MET A 182 0.42 0.50 -9.35
CA MET A 182 -0.10 -0.64 -10.09
C MET A 182 -1.13 -0.23 -11.16
N GLY A 183 -1.95 0.78 -10.87
CA GLY A 183 -2.88 1.34 -11.85
C GLY A 183 -2.20 1.95 -13.08
N ILE A 184 -0.97 2.46 -12.93
CA ILE A 184 -0.16 2.92 -14.07
C ILE A 184 0.46 1.76 -14.84
N ILE A 185 0.93 0.71 -14.14
CA ILE A 185 1.61 -0.42 -14.76
C ILE A 185 0.63 -1.35 -15.51
N LEU A 186 -0.52 -1.65 -14.92
CA LEU A 186 -1.58 -2.47 -15.53
C LEU A 186 -2.93 -1.72 -15.53
N PRO A 187 -3.13 -0.80 -16.48
CA PRO A 187 -4.41 -0.13 -16.62
C PRO A 187 -5.52 -1.13 -17.00
N GLY A 188 -6.73 -0.92 -16.47
CA GLY A 188 -7.92 -1.71 -16.83
C GLY A 188 -8.05 -3.07 -16.14
N ARG A 189 -7.16 -3.40 -15.18
CA ARG A 189 -7.19 -4.66 -14.40
C ARG A 189 -7.40 -4.39 -12.89
N PRO A 190 -8.65 -4.18 -12.43
CA PRO A 190 -8.96 -3.92 -11.02
C PRO A 190 -8.51 -5.03 -10.07
N ILE A 191 -8.64 -6.30 -10.46
CA ILE A 191 -8.23 -7.43 -9.58
C ILE A 191 -6.72 -7.39 -9.33
N ALA A 192 -5.93 -7.20 -10.39
CA ALA A 192 -4.49 -7.08 -10.27
C ALA A 192 -4.09 -5.95 -9.31
N ASN A 193 -4.81 -4.83 -9.36
CA ASN A 193 -4.60 -3.69 -8.46
C ASN A 193 -4.88 -4.05 -6.99
N VAL A 194 -6.01 -4.70 -6.71
CA VAL A 194 -6.38 -5.13 -5.36
C VAL A 194 -5.40 -6.16 -4.82
N CYS A 195 -5.03 -7.15 -5.62
CA CYS A 195 -4.01 -8.13 -5.24
C CYS A 195 -2.67 -7.46 -4.92
N PHE A 196 -2.26 -6.45 -5.71
CA PHE A 196 -0.99 -5.75 -5.48
C PHE A 196 -1.02 -5.00 -4.15
N LYS A 197 -2.13 -4.32 -3.85
CA LYS A 197 -2.36 -3.69 -2.55
C LYS A 197 -2.29 -4.69 -1.41
N VAL A 198 -2.91 -5.86 -1.53
CA VAL A 198 -2.88 -6.89 -0.46
C VAL A 198 -1.43 -7.32 -0.21
N TYR A 199 -0.69 -7.69 -1.25
CA TYR A 199 0.69 -8.14 -1.08
C TYR A 199 1.64 -7.02 -0.60
N GLY A 200 1.43 -5.77 -1.01
CA GLY A 200 2.26 -4.64 -0.60
C GLY A 200 1.91 -4.07 0.79
N TYR A 201 0.64 -3.74 1.02
CA TYR A 201 0.18 -3.06 2.22
C TYR A 201 -0.23 -4.01 3.35
N MET A 202 -1.05 -5.04 3.08
CA MET A 202 -1.53 -5.91 4.15
C MET A 202 -0.39 -6.74 4.74
N SER A 203 0.53 -7.22 3.90
CA SER A 203 1.76 -7.91 4.37
C SER A 203 2.62 -7.02 5.27
N MET A 204 2.77 -5.74 4.91
CA MET A 204 3.48 -4.76 5.73
C MET A 204 2.77 -4.52 7.06
N SER A 205 1.43 -4.34 7.04
CA SER A 205 0.65 -4.19 8.28
C SER A 205 0.81 -5.40 9.20
N GLN A 206 0.79 -6.61 8.64
CA GLN A 206 0.99 -7.85 9.40
C GLN A 206 2.40 -7.91 9.99
N ALA A 207 3.41 -7.46 9.26
CA ALA A 207 4.79 -7.39 9.76
C ALA A 207 4.93 -6.39 10.92
N VAL A 208 4.28 -5.22 10.83
CA VAL A 208 4.26 -4.22 11.92
C VAL A 208 3.58 -4.78 13.17
N SER A 209 2.42 -5.43 13.03
CA SER A 209 1.74 -6.09 14.15
C SER A 209 2.61 -7.17 14.77
N PHE A 210 3.26 -8.00 13.96
CA PHE A 210 4.18 -9.05 14.43
C PHE A 210 5.38 -8.48 15.21
N LEU A 211 5.94 -7.34 14.75
CA LEU A 211 6.98 -6.62 15.49
C LEU A 211 6.48 -6.02 16.81
N SER A 212 5.23 -5.59 16.85
CA SER A 212 4.60 -5.11 18.10
C SER A 212 4.44 -6.24 19.10
N ASP A 213 4.04 -7.43 18.65
CA ASP A 213 3.87 -8.60 19.51
C ASP A 213 5.19 -9.04 20.14
N PHE A 214 6.31 -8.98 19.39
CA PHE A 214 7.64 -9.25 19.94
C PHE A 214 8.10 -8.24 21.01
N LYS A 215 7.53 -7.03 21.06
CA LYS A 215 7.85 -6.06 22.10
C LYS A 215 7.09 -6.31 23.41
N LEU A 216 5.94 -7.00 23.35
CA LEU A 216 5.09 -7.27 24.51
C LEU A 216 5.38 -8.62 25.18
N GLY A 217 6.04 -9.54 24.46
CA GLY A 217 6.42 -10.89 24.93
C GLY A 217 7.79 -10.99 25.58
#